data_AF-A0A1Z9W7Q2-F1
#
_entry.id   AF-A0A1Z9W7Q2-F1
#
_cell.length_a   1.000
_cell.length_b   1.000
_cell.length_c   1.000
_cell.angle_alpha   90.00
_cell.angle_beta   90.00
_cell.angle_gamma   90.00
#
_symmetry.space_group_name_H-M   'P 1'
#
loop_
_entity.id
_entity.type
_entity.pdbx_description
1 polymer ?
#
loop_
_entity_poly.entity_id
_entity_poly.type
_entity_poly.pdbx_seq_one_letter_code
_entity_poly.pdbx_strand_id
1 'polypeptide(L)'
;MKMILHSLAFLAISTAMLPLVAVAQESFDLLIKNGRIVDGTGTPWYEADVGIVGDRITRVGNLSGATAPQVIDATGLIVAPGFIDPHTHALRGIFDVPNAESALLQGVTTLTE
;
A
#
# COMPACT_ATOMS: atom_id res chain seq x y z
N MET A 1 77.47 6.56 15.88
CA MET A 1 77.81 7.37 14.68
C MET A 1 76.92 6.90 13.53
N LYS A 2 75.91 7.72 13.15
CA LYS A 2 75.09 7.66 11.91
C LYS A 2 74.29 6.34 11.68
N MET A 3 73.03 6.31 11.25
CA MET A 3 72.29 7.20 10.37
C MET A 3 70.80 6.93 10.50
N ILE A 4 70.04 8.02 10.41
CA ILE A 4 68.59 8.12 10.31
C ILE A 4 68.14 7.54 8.95
N LEU A 5 67.05 6.77 8.90
CA LEU A 5 66.26 6.62 7.68
C LEU A 5 64.77 6.52 8.00
N HIS A 6 64.05 7.54 7.57
CA HIS A 6 62.60 7.70 7.62
C HIS A 6 61.97 6.67 6.66
N SER A 7 60.99 5.89 7.14
CA SER A 7 60.14 5.09 6.25
C SER A 7 58.67 5.40 6.53
N LEU A 8 58.02 5.78 5.44
CA LEU A 8 56.68 6.34 5.30
C LEU A 8 55.60 5.53 6.04
N ALA A 9 54.80 6.22 6.85
CA ALA A 9 53.52 5.72 7.29
C ALA A 9 52.55 5.68 6.10
N PHE A 10 52.30 4.50 5.53
CA PHE A 10 51.18 4.27 4.64
C PHE A 10 49.89 4.26 5.48
N LEU A 11 49.15 5.38 5.44
CA LEU A 11 47.80 5.46 5.98
C LEU A 11 46.90 4.56 5.11
N ALA A 12 46.67 3.33 5.56
CA ALA A 12 45.68 2.44 4.97
C ALA A 12 44.29 3.09 5.16
N ILE A 13 43.80 3.75 4.11
CA ILE A 13 42.40 4.17 4.01
C ILE A 13 41.61 2.88 3.85
N SER A 14 41.18 2.30 4.97
CA SER A 14 40.21 1.23 5.00
C SER A 14 38.88 1.81 4.52
N THR A 15 38.64 1.77 3.22
CA THR A 15 37.30 1.95 2.66
C THR A 15 36.48 0.73 3.06
N ALA A 16 35.87 0.78 4.25
CA ALA A 16 34.82 -0.15 4.62
C ALA A 16 33.68 0.04 3.60
N MET A 17 33.58 -0.86 2.62
CA MET A 17 32.35 -0.99 1.84
C MET A 17 31.27 -1.45 2.81
N LEU A 18 30.40 -0.52 3.20
CA LEU A 18 29.13 -0.85 3.84
C LEU A 18 28.36 -1.77 2.89
N PRO A 19 27.74 -2.86 3.38
CA PRO A 19 26.90 -3.68 2.53
C PRO A 19 25.68 -2.83 2.13
N LEU A 20 25.52 -2.61 0.82
CA LEU A 20 24.28 -2.07 0.29
C LEU A 20 23.22 -3.16 0.45
N VAL A 21 22.44 -3.10 1.53
CA VAL A 21 21.26 -3.93 1.69
C VAL A 21 20.24 -3.44 0.68
N ALA A 22 20.12 -4.13 -0.45
CA ALA A 22 19.03 -3.92 -1.38
C ALA A 22 17.73 -4.34 -0.68
N VAL A 23 16.96 -3.38 -0.19
CA VAL A 23 15.62 -3.63 0.30
C VAL A 23 14.78 -3.97 -0.93
N ALA A 24 14.26 -5.19 -1.02
CA ALA A 24 13.34 -5.55 -2.09
C ALA A 24 12.11 -4.65 -1.95
N GLN A 25 11.91 -3.75 -2.92
CA GLN A 25 10.76 -2.86 -2.96
C GLN A 25 9.54 -3.69 -3.34
N GLU A 26 8.57 -3.82 -2.42
CA GLU A 26 7.31 -4.49 -2.75
C GLU A 26 6.57 -3.69 -3.84
N SER A 27 6.09 -4.38 -4.88
CA SER A 27 5.38 -3.79 -6.01
C SER A 27 3.94 -4.26 -6.04
N PHE A 28 3.01 -3.31 -6.22
CA PHE A 28 1.57 -3.55 -6.30
C PHE A 28 1.02 -2.90 -7.59
N ASP A 29 -0.22 -3.25 -7.96
CA ASP A 29 -0.93 -2.58 -9.05
C ASP A 29 -1.59 -1.28 -8.55
N LEU A 30 -2.12 -1.32 -7.32
CA LEU A 30 -2.71 -0.19 -6.62
C LEU A 30 -2.24 -0.15 -5.17
N LEU A 31 -1.86 1.04 -4.70
CA LEU A 31 -1.63 1.34 -3.30
C LEU A 31 -2.63 2.37 -2.79
N ILE A 32 -3.26 2.09 -1.66
CA ILE A 32 -4.02 3.08 -0.87
C ILE A 32 -3.19 3.40 0.36
N LYS A 33 -2.74 4.65 0.52
CA LYS A 33 -1.81 5.07 1.57
C LYS A 33 -2.48 5.91 2.65
N ASN A 34 -1.91 5.87 3.86
CA ASN A 34 -2.26 6.74 4.99
C ASN A 34 -3.73 6.64 5.43
N GLY A 35 -4.34 5.48 5.23
CA GLY A 35 -5.75 5.25 5.55
C GLY A 35 -5.97 4.90 7.01
N ARG A 36 -7.13 5.30 7.54
CA ARG A 36 -7.68 4.68 8.76
C ARG A 36 -8.54 3.49 8.34
N ILE A 37 -8.05 2.29 8.59
CA ILE A 37 -8.71 1.05 8.17
C ILE A 37 -9.85 0.71 9.12
N VAL A 38 -11.04 0.52 8.56
CA VAL A 38 -12.20 -0.11 9.21
C VAL A 38 -12.49 -1.40 8.45
N ASP A 39 -12.00 -2.53 8.93
CA ASP A 39 -11.95 -3.79 8.16
C ASP A 39 -13.24 -4.63 8.19
N GLY A 40 -14.28 -4.15 8.88
CA GLY A 40 -15.56 -4.84 9.00
C GLY A 40 -15.62 -5.94 10.05
N THR A 41 -14.54 -6.19 10.80
CA THR A 41 -14.53 -7.21 11.87
C THR A 41 -15.20 -6.74 13.17
N GLY A 42 -15.52 -5.44 13.25
CA GLY A 42 -16.07 -4.80 14.45
C GLY A 42 -15.01 -4.26 15.42
N THR A 43 -13.71 -4.37 15.10
CA THR A 43 -12.66 -3.74 15.89
C THR A 43 -12.58 -2.22 15.64
N PRO A 44 -11.99 -1.45 16.57
CA PRO A 44 -11.63 -0.06 16.29
C PRO A 44 -10.75 0.07 15.05
N TRP A 45 -10.76 1.25 14.45
CA TRP A 45 -9.90 1.55 13.30
C TRP A 45 -8.42 1.60 13.68
N TYR A 46 -7.56 1.38 12.70
CA TYR A 46 -6.09 1.51 12.82
C TYR A 46 -5.48 2.15 11.57
N GLU A 47 -4.29 2.73 11.69
CA GLU A 47 -3.57 3.32 10.55
C GLU A 47 -2.80 2.24 9.78
N ALA A 48 -3.02 2.16 8.47
CA ALA A 48 -2.27 1.29 7.58
C ALA A 48 -2.43 1.71 6.11
N ASP A 49 -1.56 1.15 5.27
CA ASP A 49 -1.68 1.16 3.82
C ASP A 49 -2.28 -0.17 3.34
N VAL A 50 -2.90 -0.16 2.15
CA VAL A 50 -3.46 -1.34 1.48
C VAL A 50 -2.80 -1.53 0.12
N GLY A 51 -2.21 -2.71 -0.09
CA GLY A 51 -1.59 -3.12 -1.35
C GLY A 51 -2.45 -4.13 -2.10
N ILE A 52 -2.72 -3.83 -3.38
CA ILE A 52 -3.62 -4.61 -4.23
C ILE A 52 -2.86 -5.09 -5.46
N VAL A 53 -3.06 -6.37 -5.83
CA VAL A 53 -2.58 -6.97 -7.08
C VAL A 53 -3.78 -7.63 -7.76
N GLY A 54 -4.05 -7.24 -8.99
CA GLY A 54 -5.24 -7.65 -9.74
C GLY A 54 -6.53 -7.35 -8.97
N ASP A 55 -7.28 -8.41 -8.65
CA ASP A 55 -8.56 -8.37 -7.96
C ASP A 55 -8.47 -8.62 -6.44
N ARG A 56 -7.26 -8.64 -5.88
CA ARG A 56 -7.01 -9.05 -4.48
C ARG A 56 -6.22 -8.03 -3.68
N ILE A 57 -6.68 -7.83 -2.45
CA ILE A 57 -5.86 -7.24 -1.39
C ILE A 57 -4.80 -8.27 -1.00
N THR A 58 -3.53 -7.98 -1.24
CA THR A 58 -2.41 -8.88 -0.95
C THR A 58 -1.65 -8.50 0.30
N ARG A 59 -1.75 -7.23 0.74
CA ARG A 59 -1.15 -6.75 1.98
C ARG A 59 -1.92 -5.60 2.60
N VAL A 60 -1.97 -5.59 3.94
CA VAL A 60 -2.42 -4.47 4.76
C VAL A 60 -1.37 -4.24 5.84
N GLY A 61 -0.87 -3.01 6.00
CA GLY A 61 0.15 -2.67 7.00
C GLY A 61 1.01 -1.48 6.60
N ASN A 62 2.24 -1.41 7.09
CA ASN A 62 3.19 -0.37 6.70
C ASN A 62 3.79 -0.68 5.31
N LEU A 63 3.45 0.12 4.31
CA LEU A 63 3.93 0.01 2.92
C LEU A 63 4.70 1.27 2.48
N SER A 64 5.36 1.94 3.42
CA SER A 64 6.16 3.15 3.18
C SER A 64 7.20 2.97 2.07
N GLY A 65 7.84 1.80 2.00
CA GLY A 65 8.82 1.42 0.98
C GLY A 65 8.25 0.69 -0.24
N ALA A 66 6.93 0.63 -0.43
CA ALA A 66 6.32 -0.01 -1.58
C ALA A 66 6.04 0.95 -2.74
N THR A 67 5.92 0.42 -3.96
CA THR A 67 5.57 1.17 -5.17
C THR A 67 4.37 0.55 -5.89
N ALA A 68 3.61 1.39 -6.59
CA ALA A 68 2.56 0.97 -7.51
C ALA A 68 2.42 2.00 -8.64
N PRO A 69 1.97 1.61 -9.84
CA PRO A 69 1.66 2.55 -10.91
C PRO A 69 0.49 3.47 -10.55
N GLN A 70 -0.42 3.02 -9.67
CA GLN A 70 -1.52 3.82 -9.14
C GLN A 70 -1.41 3.95 -7.61
N VAL A 71 -1.50 5.17 -7.12
CA VAL A 71 -1.49 5.48 -5.68
C VAL A 71 -2.67 6.39 -5.34
N ILE A 72 -3.42 6.02 -4.31
CA ILE A 72 -4.49 6.81 -3.71
C ILE A 72 -4.02 7.26 -2.32
N ASP A 73 -4.03 8.56 -2.06
CA ASP A 73 -3.76 9.10 -0.73
C ASP A 73 -5.07 9.23 0.06
N ALA A 74 -5.20 8.44 1.12
CA ALA A 74 -6.36 8.39 2.01
C ALA A 74 -6.11 9.15 3.33
N THR A 75 -5.17 10.09 3.36
CA THR A 75 -4.88 10.91 4.55
C THR A 75 -6.15 11.56 5.10
N GLY A 76 -6.46 11.26 6.37
CA GLY A 76 -7.65 11.79 7.05
C GLY A 76 -8.97 11.12 6.64
N LEU A 77 -8.92 10.13 5.75
CA LEU A 77 -10.08 9.37 5.26
C LEU A 77 -10.11 7.97 5.86
N ILE A 78 -11.27 7.31 5.70
CA ILE A 78 -11.49 5.91 6.08
C ILE A 78 -11.31 5.04 4.84
N VAL A 79 -10.66 3.89 5.02
CA VAL A 79 -10.63 2.81 4.03
C VAL A 79 -11.41 1.65 4.62
N ALA A 80 -12.46 1.24 3.93
CA ALA A 80 -13.36 0.17 4.36
C ALA A 80 -13.63 -0.82 3.21
N PRO A 81 -14.07 -2.04 3.50
CA PRO A 81 -14.67 -2.91 2.48
C PRO A 81 -15.79 -2.18 1.74
N GLY A 82 -15.95 -2.48 0.46
CA GLY A 82 -17.12 -2.03 -0.29
C GLY A 82 -18.41 -2.53 0.38
N PHE A 83 -19.44 -1.67 0.39
CA PHE A 83 -20.68 -1.99 1.09
C PHE A 83 -21.48 -3.04 0.34
N ILE A 84 -22.17 -3.88 1.12
CA ILE A 84 -23.11 -4.88 0.65
C ILE A 84 -24.50 -4.36 0.95
N ASP A 85 -25.30 -4.08 -0.07
CA ASP A 85 -26.70 -3.71 0.10
C ASP A 85 -27.56 -4.98 0.12
N PRO A 86 -28.12 -5.35 1.29
CA PRO A 86 -28.83 -6.61 1.46
C PRO A 86 -30.26 -6.57 0.87
N HIS A 87 -30.77 -5.41 0.44
CA HIS A 87 -32.16 -5.31 0.01
C HIS A 87 -32.33 -4.34 -1.14
N THR A 88 -32.28 -4.87 -2.36
CA THR A 88 -32.39 -4.08 -3.58
C THR A 88 -33.52 -4.58 -4.49
N HIS A 89 -33.80 -3.81 -5.53
CA HIS A 89 -34.61 -4.22 -6.68
C HIS A 89 -33.82 -3.97 -7.97
N ALA A 90 -32.51 -4.17 -7.91
CA ALA A 90 -31.58 -3.87 -8.99
C ALA A 90 -31.90 -4.69 -10.26
N LEU A 91 -32.34 -5.95 -10.14
CA LEU A 91 -32.70 -6.80 -11.28
C LEU A 91 -33.80 -6.20 -12.17
N ARG A 92 -34.60 -5.26 -11.65
CA ARG A 92 -35.63 -4.57 -12.44
C ARG A 92 -35.08 -3.61 -13.49
N GLY A 93 -33.83 -3.14 -13.34
CA GLY A 93 -33.27 -2.09 -14.20
C GLY A 93 -31.75 -2.14 -14.42
N ILE A 94 -31.04 -3.10 -13.81
CA ILE A 94 -29.57 -3.20 -13.91
C ILE A 94 -29.10 -3.43 -15.36
N PHE A 95 -29.92 -4.06 -16.20
CA PHE A 95 -29.60 -4.25 -17.61
C PHE A 95 -29.79 -2.97 -18.45
N ASP A 96 -30.63 -2.05 -17.97
CA ASP A 96 -30.81 -0.72 -18.60
C ASP A 96 -29.73 0.27 -18.13
N VAL A 97 -29.19 0.09 -16.92
CA VAL A 97 -28.15 0.93 -16.32
C VAL A 97 -26.99 0.06 -15.80
N PRO A 98 -26.20 -0.58 -16.69
CA PRO A 98 -25.20 -1.58 -16.31
C PRO A 98 -24.04 -1.03 -15.48
N ASN A 99 -23.81 0.29 -15.50
CA ASN A 99 -22.77 0.94 -14.70
C ASN A 99 -23.13 1.03 -13.21
N ALA A 100 -24.41 0.86 -12.84
CA ALA A 100 -24.88 0.94 -11.45
C ALA A 100 -24.38 2.17 -10.65
N GLU A 101 -24.27 3.33 -11.32
CA GLU A 101 -23.59 4.51 -10.76
C GLU A 101 -24.19 4.98 -9.43
N SER A 102 -25.51 4.86 -9.25
CA SER A 102 -26.17 5.21 -8.00
C SER A 102 -25.63 4.42 -6.80
N ALA A 103 -25.32 3.14 -7.00
CA ALA A 103 -24.76 2.27 -5.97
C ALA A 103 -23.26 2.56 -5.76
N LEU A 104 -22.50 2.64 -6.85
CA LEU A 104 -21.04 2.87 -6.80
C LEU A 104 -20.68 4.19 -6.12
N LEU A 105 -21.42 5.27 -6.40
CA LEU A 105 -21.19 6.59 -5.80
C LEU A 105 -21.49 6.64 -4.30
N GLN A 106 -22.19 5.63 -3.76
CA GLN A 106 -22.44 5.45 -2.34
C GLN A 106 -21.45 4.48 -1.66
N GLY A 107 -20.52 3.91 -2.43
CA GLY A 107 -19.55 2.93 -1.94
C GLY A 107 -20.08 1.48 -1.93
N VAL A 108 -21.25 1.21 -2.53
CA VAL A 108 -21.81 -0.14 -2.64
C VAL A 108 -21.13 -0.90 -3.77
N THR A 109 -20.61 -2.08 -3.48
CA THR A 109 -19.94 -2.95 -4.47
C THR A 109 -20.66 -4.28 -4.69
N THR A 110 -21.63 -4.62 -3.84
CA THR A 110 -22.45 -5.84 -3.97
C THR A 110 -23.91 -5.51 -3.68
N LEU A 111 -24.79 -5.93 -4.59
CA LEU A 111 -26.24 -5.81 -4.48
C LEU A 111 -26.83 -7.21 -4.33
N THR A 112 -27.77 -7.40 -3.41
CA THR A 112 -28.56 -8.64 -3.30
C THR A 112 -30.05 -8.36 -3.55
N GLU A 113 -30.78 -9.41 -3.92
CA GLU A 113 -32.25 -9.40 -4.12
C GLU A 113 -32.95 -10.20 -3.03
#